data_AF-A0A0Q6SDQ1-F1
#
_entry.id   AF-A0A0Q6SDQ1-F1
#
_cell.length_a   1.000
_cell.length_b   1.000
_cell.length_c   1.000
_cell.angle_alpha   90.00
_cell.angle_beta   90.00
_cell.angle_gamma   90.00
#
_symmetry.space_group_name_H-M   'P 1'
#
loop_
_entity.id
_entity.type
_entity.pdbx_description
1 polymer ?
#
loop_
_entity_poly.entity_id
_entity_poly.type
_entity_poly.pdbx_seq_one_letter_code
_entity_poly.pdbx_strand_id
1 'polypeptide(L)' 'MDQLVTLQTTAAARRLAARLAKEYSLEDFAIATGLTVAEISAAEDPAANRVPEHQVERIEHALGQLRCG' A
#
# COMPACT_ATOMS: atom_id res chain seq x y z
N MET A 1 -17.29 18.77 3.18
CA MET A 1 -16.81 17.84 4.22
C MET A 1 -17.93 16.82 4.26
N ASP A 2 -17.86 15.58 3.75
CA ASP A 2 -16.90 14.51 3.97
C ASP A 2 -17.10 13.42 2.87
N GLN A 3 -16.40 13.51 1.74
CA GLN A 3 -16.35 12.41 0.75
C GLN A 3 -14.99 11.68 0.78
N LEU A 4 -14.03 12.25 1.50
CA LEU A 4 -12.72 11.65 1.77
C LEU A 4 -12.77 10.59 2.88
N VAL A 5 -13.91 10.39 3.55
CA VAL A 5 -14.08 9.42 4.65
C VAL A 5 -14.57 8.06 4.13
N THR A 6 -15.34 8.01 3.04
CA THR A 6 -15.90 6.74 2.52
C THR A 6 -14.92 5.90 1.70
N LEU A 7 -13.82 6.49 1.21
CA LEU A 7 -12.67 5.76 0.63
C LEU A 7 -11.70 5.22 1.68
N GLN A 8 -11.87 5.55 2.97
CA GLN A 8 -10.94 5.15 4.05
C GLN A 8 -11.13 3.71 4.56
N THR A 9 -12.11 2.96 4.07
CA THR A 9 -12.50 1.69 4.70
C THR A 9 -11.83 0.46 4.10
N THR A 10 -11.15 0.55 2.94
CA THR A 10 -10.43 -0.60 2.37
C THR A 10 -8.94 -0.53 2.69
N ALA A 11 -8.36 -1.67 3.06
CA ALA A 11 -6.93 -1.77 3.39
C ALA A 11 -6.04 -1.32 2.21
N ALA A 12 -6.53 -1.48 0.99
CA ALA A 12 -5.89 -1.01 -0.25
C ALA A 12 -5.73 0.52 -0.29
N ALA A 13 -6.78 1.28 0.04
CA ALA A 13 -6.73 2.74 0.09
C ALA A 13 -5.78 3.26 1.18
N ARG A 14 -5.70 2.56 2.33
CA ARG A 14 -4.75 2.89 3.40
C ARG A 14 -3.30 2.72 2.94
N ARG A 15 -2.99 1.70 2.16
CA ARG A 15 -1.64 1.47 1.60
C ARG A 15 -1.27 2.53 0.57
N LEU A 16 -2.20 2.88 -0.32
CA LEU A 16 -2.02 3.98 -1.28
C LEU A 16 -1.72 5.31 -0.57
N ALA A 17 -2.51 5.66 0.46
CA ALA A 17 -2.29 6.87 1.24
C ALA A 17 -0.94 6.85 1.97
N ALA A 18 -0.53 5.70 2.53
CA ALA A 18 0.75 5.56 3.21
C ALA A 18 1.95 5.66 2.24
N ARG A 19 1.83 5.14 1.01
CA ARG A 19 2.83 5.34 -0.04
C ARG A 19 2.93 6.80 -0.45
N LEU A 20 1.79 7.46 -0.71
CA LEU A 20 1.75 8.88 -1.08
C LEU A 20 2.34 9.78 0.02
N ALA A 21 2.07 9.47 1.29
CA ALA A 21 2.61 10.21 2.43
C ALA A 21 4.14 10.10 2.58
N LYS A 22 4.74 9.07 2.00
CA LYS A 22 6.17 8.81 2.03
C LYS A 22 6.93 9.34 0.79
N GLU A 23 6.22 9.88 -0.20
CA GLU A 23 6.78 10.31 -1.50
C GLU A 23 7.58 9.22 -2.23
N TYR A 24 7.35 7.95 -1.88
CA TYR A 24 8.02 6.82 -2.51
C TYR A 24 7.50 6.63 -3.93
N SER A 25 8.42 6.67 -4.90
CA SER A 25 8.12 6.23 -6.26
C SER A 25 7.77 4.75 -6.25
N LEU A 26 6.85 4.33 -7.12
CA LEU A 26 6.41 2.93 -7.23
C LEU A 26 7.60 1.98 -7.42
N GLU A 27 8.60 2.42 -8.18
CA GLU A 27 9.82 1.66 -8.44
C GLU A 27 10.70 1.50 -7.19
N ASP A 28 10.86 2.56 -6.40
CA ASP A 28 11.64 2.48 -5.15
C ASP A 28 10.91 1.64 -4.10
N PHE A 29 9.58 1.74 -4.05
CA PHE A 29 8.76 0.90 -3.18
C PHE A 29 8.78 -0.57 -3.61
N ALA A 30 8.80 -0.83 -4.93
CA ALA A 30 8.99 -2.16 -5.50
C ALA A 30 10.34 -2.76 -5.10
N ILE A 31 11.41 -1.97 -5.11
CA ILE A 31 12.74 -2.41 -4.65
C ILE A 31 12.75 -2.66 -3.14
N ALA A 32 12.22 -1.72 -2.34
CA ALA A 32 12.23 -1.81 -0.88
C ALA A 32 11.38 -2.98 -0.36
N THR A 33 10.23 -3.22 -0.96
CA THR A 33 9.38 -4.37 -0.61
C THR A 33 9.87 -5.64 -1.27
N GLY A 34 10.59 -5.56 -2.40
CA GLY A 34 10.95 -6.67 -3.29
C GLY A 34 9.73 -7.27 -4.01
N LEU A 35 8.73 -6.44 -4.30
CA LEU A 35 7.52 -6.75 -5.07
C LEU A 35 7.55 -5.98 -6.38
N THR A 36 6.82 -6.44 -7.39
CA THR A 36 6.68 -5.67 -8.63
C THR A 36 5.67 -4.53 -8.48
N VAL A 37 5.79 -3.51 -9.34
CA VAL A 37 4.83 -2.40 -9.41
C VAL A 37 3.40 -2.91 -9.66
N ALA A 38 3.25 -3.99 -10.43
CA ALA A 38 1.96 -4.62 -10.67
C ALA A 38 1.37 -5.26 -9.40
N GLU A 39 2.19 -5.92 -8.58
CA GLU A 39 1.76 -6.49 -7.30
C GLU A 39 1.39 -5.41 -6.27
N ILE A 40 2.17 -4.33 -6.20
CA ILE A 40 1.85 -3.18 -5.36
C ILE A 40 0.55 -2.53 -5.83
N SER A 41 0.41 -2.29 -7.13
CA SER A 41 -0.80 -1.68 -7.68
C SER A 41 -2.01 -2.58 -7.50
N ALA A 42 -1.86 -3.91 -7.56
CA ALA A 42 -2.92 -4.85 -7.20
C ALA A 42 -3.24 -4.80 -5.69
N ALA A 43 -2.24 -4.63 -4.82
CA ALA A 43 -2.46 -4.49 -3.38
C ALA A 43 -3.10 -3.15 -2.96
N GLU A 44 -2.92 -2.11 -3.79
CA GLU A 44 -3.51 -0.78 -3.68
C GLU A 44 -4.86 -0.66 -4.40
N ASP A 45 -5.19 -1.62 -5.27
CA ASP A 45 -6.44 -1.64 -6.00
C ASP A 45 -7.54 -2.36 -5.19
N PRO A 46 -8.63 -1.66 -4.82
CA PRO A 46 -9.71 -2.25 -4.04
C PRO A 46 -10.57 -3.25 -4.84
N ALA A 47 -10.42 -3.31 -6.17
CA ALA A 47 -11.09 -4.29 -7.03
C ALA A 47 -10.23 -5.54 -7.29
N ALA A 48 -8.96 -5.55 -6.86
CA ALA A 48 -8.11 -6.72 -6.90
C ALA A 48 -8.61 -7.77 -5.90
N ASN A 49 -9.36 -8.73 -6.43
CA ASN A 49 -10.10 -9.72 -5.64
C ASN A 49 -9.21 -10.72 -4.87
N ARG A 50 -7.92 -10.83 -5.21
CA ARG A 50 -6.97 -11.75 -4.56
C ARG A 50 -5.55 -11.21 -4.58
N VAL A 51 -5.21 -10.48 -3.51
CA VAL A 51 -3.82 -10.16 -3.19
C VAL A 51 -3.34 -11.21 -2.18
N PRO A 52 -2.31 -12.01 -2.48
CA PRO A 52 -1.73 -12.95 -1.53
C PRO A 52 -1.35 -12.27 -0.21
N GLU A 53 -1.65 -12.93 0.91
CA GLU A 53 -1.36 -12.40 2.25
C GLU A 53 0.12 -12.05 2.44
N HIS A 54 1.04 -12.83 1.85
CA HIS A 54 2.48 -12.55 1.91
C HIS A 54 2.86 -11.21 1.25
N GLN A 55 2.14 -10.78 0.20
CA GLN A 55 2.40 -9.48 -0.44
C GLN A 55 1.89 -8.35 0.45
N VAL A 56 0.72 -8.55 1.05
CA VAL A 56 0.14 -7.63 2.03
C VAL A 56 1.09 -7.45 3.22
N GLU A 57 1.59 -8.53 3.82
CA GLU A 57 2.52 -8.45 4.95
C GLU A 57 3.79 -7.68 4.60
N ARG A 58 4.37 -7.89 3.39
CA ARG A 58 5.57 -7.15 2.96
C ARG A 58 5.30 -5.66 2.77
N ILE A 59 4.14 -5.31 2.21
CA ILE A 59 3.73 -3.91 2.03
C ILE A 59 3.45 -3.27 3.39
N GLU A 60 2.69 -3.93 4.26
CA GLU A 60 2.41 -3.47 5.62
C GLU A 60 3.69 -3.35 6.44
N HIS A 61 4.66 -4.25 6.28
CA HIS A 61 5.96 -4.16 6.97
C HIS A 61 6.81 -3.00 6.43
N ALA A 62 6.87 -2.79 5.11
CA ALA A 62 7.58 -1.65 4.52
C ALA A 62 6.95 -0.28 4.90
N LEU A 63 5.62 -0.25 5.06
CA LEU A 63 4.89 0.93 5.53
C LEU A 63 4.96 1.09 7.06
N GLY A 64 4.90 -0.02 7.80
CA GLY A 64 4.83 -0.11 9.26
C GLY A 64 6.17 0.02 9.98
N GLN A 65 7.30 -0.25 9.31
CA GLN A 65 8.63 0.12 9.81
C GLN A 65 8.80 1.64 10.04
N LEU A 66 7.85 2.48 9.61
CA LEU A 66 7.84 3.93 9.85
C LEU A 66 7.04 4.37 11.08
N ARG A 67 6.91 3.53 12.11
CA ARG A 67 6.31 3.98 13.38
C ARG A 67 6.98 3.44 14.64
N CYS A 68 8.32 3.49 14.67
CA CYS A 68 9.12 3.52 15.89
C CYS A 68 10.45 4.21 15.58
N GLY A 69 10.46 5.54 15.71
CA GLY A 69 11.65 6.41 15.62
C GLY A 69 11.31 7.74 16.26
#